data_AF-A0A2N5PMT3-F1
#
_entry.id   AF-A0A2N5PMT3-F1
#
_cell.length_a   1.000
_cell.length_b   1.000
_cell.length_c   1.000
_cell.angle_alpha   90.00
_cell.angle_beta   90.00
_cell.angle_gamma   90.00
#
_symmetry.space_group_name_H-M   'P 1'
#
loop_
_entity.id
_entity.type
_entity.pdbx_description
1 polymer ?
#
loop_
_entity_poly.entity_id
_entity_poly.type
_entity_poly.pdbx_seq_one_letter_code
_entity_poly.pdbx_strand_id
1 'polypeptide(L)'
;MSFFSYDMLKNLKPGEFAVYNFIISHMEKIPSMNIRELAEITGVSTTTVLRFCEKAGCEGYTEFKYRIKCRMSEPEGRNNYDSAPALQFIKNAERDELFQDKLGEVADLIAQSGQVIFSGDGEGRSLAQYGIYLFNSVGKAAFRCEKENGTVCPEKEIKSMLFILSVSGEDEEMVSLLNQYKESGAFVISITNTEQCLIAKMSDINFSCYMPETYGKNTGSVRGSQLPVIYILESLSAIISFRE
;
A
#
# COMPACT_ATOMS: atom_id res chain seq x y z
N MET A 1 19.90 -6.77 5.95
CA MET A 1 18.88 -5.88 6.53
C MET A 1 18.28 -5.02 5.42
N SER A 2 16.96 -4.79 5.46
CA SER A 2 16.33 -3.81 4.58
C SER A 2 17.01 -2.44 4.73
N PHE A 3 17.27 -1.74 3.62
CA PHE A 3 17.88 -0.41 3.63
C PHE A 3 16.91 0.64 4.20
N PHE A 4 15.61 0.37 4.07
CA PHE A 4 14.52 1.17 4.61
C PHE A 4 13.80 0.37 5.72
N SER A 5 13.55 1.01 6.86
CA SER A 5 12.80 0.40 7.97
C SER A 5 11.32 0.79 7.92
N TYR A 6 10.48 -0.01 8.57
CA TYR A 6 9.06 0.31 8.76
C TYR A 6 8.85 1.69 9.41
N ASP A 7 9.57 1.97 10.51
CA ASP A 7 9.44 3.23 11.24
C ASP A 7 9.88 4.44 10.41
N MET A 8 10.89 4.27 9.55
CA MET A 8 11.31 5.33 8.63
C MET A 8 10.16 5.66 7.67
N LEU A 9 9.61 4.65 6.99
CA LEU A 9 8.57 4.84 5.98
C LEU A 9 7.30 5.47 6.57
N LYS A 10 6.85 4.99 7.73
CA LYS A 10 5.70 5.56 8.44
C LYS A 10 5.84 7.06 8.72
N ASN A 11 7.07 7.57 8.86
CA ASN A 11 7.36 8.96 9.20
C ASN A 11 7.80 9.84 8.01
N LEU A 12 7.74 9.33 6.78
CA LEU A 12 8.01 10.13 5.58
C LEU A 12 6.85 11.09 5.26
N LYS A 13 7.21 12.30 4.87
CA LYS A 13 6.29 13.32 4.35
C LYS A 13 6.01 13.08 2.86
N PRO A 14 4.96 13.68 2.27
CA PRO A 14 4.58 13.43 0.86
C PRO A 14 5.75 13.56 -0.13
N GLY A 15 6.53 14.64 -0.02
CA GLY A 15 7.70 14.84 -0.89
C GLY A 15 8.84 13.85 -0.66
N GLU A 16 9.01 13.37 0.58
CA GLU A 16 10.01 12.34 0.89
C GLU A 16 9.54 10.96 0.39
N PHE A 17 8.23 10.70 0.39
CA PHE A 17 7.64 9.51 -0.23
C PHE A 17 7.78 9.50 -1.75
N ALA A 18 7.63 10.66 -2.41
CA ALA A 18 7.90 10.78 -3.84
C ALA A 18 9.35 10.41 -4.18
N VAL A 19 10.29 10.86 -3.35
CA VAL A 19 11.72 10.50 -3.45
C VAL A 19 11.92 9.00 -3.23
N TYR A 20 11.31 8.41 -2.20
CA TYR A 20 11.36 6.98 -1.94
C TYR A 20 10.85 6.14 -3.12
N ASN A 21 9.64 6.45 -3.63
CA ASN A 21 9.01 5.72 -4.73
C ASN A 21 9.86 5.75 -6.00
N PHE A 22 10.47 6.90 -6.30
CA PHE A 22 11.39 7.00 -7.44
C PHE A 22 12.65 6.15 -7.23
N ILE A 23 13.26 6.24 -6.04
CA ILE A 23 14.48 5.50 -5.70
C ILE A 23 14.26 3.99 -5.77
N ILE A 24 13.16 3.48 -5.21
CA ILE A 24 12.92 2.03 -5.21
C ILE A 24 12.65 1.51 -6.62
N SER A 25 11.97 2.30 -7.45
CA SER A 25 11.65 1.94 -8.84
C SER A 25 12.84 2.08 -9.80
N HIS A 26 13.81 2.94 -9.46
CA HIS A 26 14.94 3.28 -10.32
C HIS A 26 16.29 3.18 -9.59
N MET A 27 16.41 2.20 -8.69
CA MET A 27 17.55 2.08 -7.78
C MET A 27 18.90 2.07 -8.52
N GLU A 28 18.92 1.52 -9.74
CA GLU A 28 20.11 1.41 -10.57
C GLU A 28 20.63 2.75 -11.11
N LYS A 29 19.76 3.74 -11.26
CA LYS A 29 20.11 5.08 -11.76
C LYS A 29 20.63 5.99 -10.65
N ILE A 30 20.31 5.70 -9.40
CA ILE A 30 20.62 6.58 -8.26
C ILE A 30 22.11 6.87 -8.09
N PRO A 31 23.05 5.90 -8.24
CA PRO A 31 24.48 6.19 -8.08
C PRO A 31 25.03 7.23 -9.06
N SER A 32 24.48 7.30 -10.29
CA SER A 32 24.91 8.26 -11.32
C SER A 32 24.21 9.61 -11.22
N MET A 33 23.03 9.68 -10.63
CA MET A 33 22.27 10.93 -10.51
C MET A 33 22.88 11.90 -9.49
N ASN A 34 22.82 13.20 -9.78
CA ASN A 34 23.09 14.23 -8.79
C ASN A 34 21.81 14.62 -8.02
N ILE A 35 21.97 15.34 -6.90
CA ILE A 35 20.84 15.66 -6.02
C ILE A 35 19.80 16.58 -6.69
N ARG A 36 20.24 17.46 -7.61
CA ARG A 36 19.35 18.39 -8.31
C ARG A 36 18.50 17.64 -9.33
N GLU A 37 19.09 16.71 -10.06
CA GLU A 37 18.36 15.83 -10.99
C GLU A 37 17.29 15.01 -10.26
N LEU A 38 17.65 14.41 -9.11
CA LEU A 38 16.69 13.65 -8.32
C LEU A 38 15.55 14.54 -7.81
N ALA A 39 15.89 15.73 -7.31
CA ALA A 39 14.91 16.72 -6.84
C ALA A 39 13.97 17.16 -7.97
N GLU A 40 14.50 17.44 -9.16
CA GLU A 40 13.74 17.85 -10.34
C GLU A 40 12.77 16.75 -10.81
N ILE A 41 13.25 15.52 -10.98
CA ILE A 41 12.42 14.41 -11.46
C ILE A 41 11.31 14.05 -10.47
N THR A 42 11.59 14.17 -9.17
CA THR A 42 10.60 13.90 -8.12
C THR A 42 9.73 15.10 -7.79
N GLY A 43 9.97 16.26 -8.40
CA GLY A 43 9.20 17.48 -8.19
C GLY A 43 9.36 18.10 -6.79
N VAL A 44 10.47 17.84 -6.11
CA VAL A 44 10.73 18.34 -4.74
C VAL A 44 11.97 19.23 -4.67
N SER A 45 12.20 19.86 -3.53
CA SER A 45 13.42 20.62 -3.28
C SER A 45 14.62 19.70 -2.95
N THR A 46 15.84 20.16 -3.23
CA THR A 46 17.05 19.44 -2.79
C THR A 46 17.11 19.26 -1.27
N THR A 47 16.54 20.20 -0.50
CA THR A 47 16.40 20.10 0.96
C THR A 47 15.49 18.93 1.36
N THR A 48 14.42 18.66 0.60
CA THR A 48 13.55 17.50 0.81
C THR A 48 14.31 16.19 0.60
N VAL A 49 15.13 16.12 -0.46
CA VAL A 49 15.98 14.96 -0.73
C VAL A 49 17.00 14.75 0.39
N LEU A 50 17.62 15.82 0.92
CA LEU A 50 18.53 15.72 2.06
C LEU A 50 17.85 15.19 3.31
N ARG A 51 16.67 15.72 3.67
CA ARG A 51 15.89 15.23 4.82
C ARG A 51 15.52 13.75 4.68
N PHE A 52 15.19 13.31 3.46
CA PHE A 52 14.97 11.89 3.19
C PHE A 52 16.24 11.06 3.44
N CYS A 53 17.41 11.51 2.97
CA CYS A 53 18.69 10.84 3.22
C CYS A 53 19.04 10.78 4.72
N GLU A 54 18.80 11.86 5.47
CA GLU A 54 18.96 11.91 6.92
C GLU A 54 18.08 10.89 7.63
N LYS A 55 16.80 10.79 7.25
CA LYS A 55 15.89 9.74 7.76
C LYS A 55 16.30 8.33 7.38
N ALA A 56 16.98 8.15 6.26
CA ALA A 56 17.60 6.88 5.86
C ALA A 56 18.90 6.56 6.64
N GLY A 57 19.28 7.42 7.60
CA GLY A 57 20.49 7.28 8.41
C GLY A 57 21.76 7.59 7.63
N CYS A 58 21.72 8.57 6.73
CA CYS A 58 22.90 9.08 6.02
C CYS A 58 23.13 10.55 6.38
N GLU A 59 24.39 10.98 6.49
CA GLU A 59 24.79 12.37 6.72
C GLU A 59 24.51 13.29 5.52
N GLY A 60 24.26 12.70 4.34
CA GLY A 60 23.85 13.44 3.15
C GLY A 60 23.72 12.58 1.90
N TYR A 61 23.43 13.23 0.76
CA TYR A 61 23.15 12.53 -0.51
C TYR A 61 24.36 11.75 -1.06
N THR A 62 25.58 12.25 -0.87
CA THR A 62 26.79 11.55 -1.34
C THR A 62 26.98 10.21 -0.63
N GLU A 63 26.82 10.18 0.70
CA GLU A 63 26.87 8.94 1.47
C GLU A 63 25.71 8.01 1.09
N PHE A 64 24.51 8.56 0.92
CA PHE A 64 23.35 7.81 0.47
C PHE A 64 23.63 7.05 -0.84
N LYS A 65 24.17 7.73 -1.86
CA LYS A 65 24.56 7.10 -3.15
C LYS A 65 25.58 6.00 -2.97
N TYR A 66 26.57 6.23 -2.10
CA TYR A 66 27.59 5.24 -1.80
C TYR A 66 26.97 3.98 -1.19
N ARG A 67 26.10 4.11 -0.19
CA ARG A 67 25.42 2.96 0.44
C ARG A 67 24.53 2.20 -0.53
N ILE A 68 23.80 2.89 -1.41
CA ILE A 68 23.03 2.24 -2.49
C ILE A 68 23.95 1.45 -3.43
N LYS A 69 25.07 2.03 -3.86
CA LYS A 69 26.05 1.36 -4.71
C LYS A 69 26.65 0.11 -4.05
N CYS A 70 26.97 0.18 -2.75
CA CYS A 70 27.43 -0.97 -1.98
C CYS A 70 26.38 -2.08 -1.95
N ARG A 71 25.13 -1.76 -1.63
CA ARG A 71 24.01 -2.72 -1.64
C ARG A 71 23.79 -3.35 -3.02
N MET A 72 23.98 -2.58 -4.08
CA MET A 72 23.91 -3.11 -5.45
C MET A 72 25.10 -4.01 -5.82
N SER A 73 26.22 -3.89 -5.12
CA SER A 73 27.45 -4.66 -5.40
C SER A 73 27.62 -5.87 -4.48
N GLU A 74 26.80 -6.00 -3.43
CA GLU A 74 26.79 -7.19 -2.57
C GLU A 74 26.44 -8.43 -3.41
N PRO A 75 27.30 -9.47 -3.40
CA PRO A 75 26.97 -10.73 -4.04
C PRO A 75 25.69 -11.29 -3.41
N GLU A 76 24.84 -11.98 -4.19
CA GLU A 76 23.51 -12.47 -3.80
C GLU A 76 23.51 -13.52 -2.65
N GLY A 77 24.55 -13.56 -1.81
CA GLY A 77 24.68 -14.40 -0.64
C GLY A 77 23.59 -14.11 0.38
N ARG A 78 22.59 -15.00 0.42
CA ARG A 78 21.44 -15.01 1.34
C ARG A 78 20.74 -13.65 1.43
N ASN A 79 20.09 -13.24 0.35
CA ASN A 79 18.92 -12.36 0.44
C ASN A 79 17.81 -13.09 1.22
N ASN A 80 17.96 -13.21 2.53
CA ASN A 80 16.91 -13.71 3.40
C ASN A 80 15.78 -12.68 3.36
N TYR A 81 14.57 -13.17 3.15
CA TYR A 81 13.36 -12.39 3.34
C TYR A 81 13.34 -11.85 4.78
N ASP A 82 13.32 -10.53 4.92
CA ASP A 82 13.28 -9.85 6.20
C ASP A 82 11.82 -9.67 6.63
N SER A 83 11.35 -10.57 7.49
CA SER A 83 9.98 -10.53 8.01
C SER A 83 9.79 -9.51 9.13
N ALA A 84 10.85 -8.91 9.66
CA ALA A 84 10.78 -8.03 10.81
C ALA A 84 9.82 -6.83 10.62
N PRO A 85 9.80 -6.12 9.46
CA PRO A 85 8.86 -5.02 9.24
C PRO A 85 7.40 -5.46 9.32
N ALA A 86 7.06 -6.61 8.75
CA ALA A 86 5.70 -7.14 8.78
C ALA A 86 5.28 -7.55 10.20
N LEU A 87 6.17 -8.22 10.94
CA LEU A 87 5.91 -8.57 12.34
C LEU A 87 5.77 -7.32 13.22
N GLN A 88 6.53 -6.27 12.94
CA GLN A 88 6.43 -4.99 13.63
C GLN A 88 5.09 -4.30 13.33
N PHE A 89 4.65 -4.30 12.07
CA PHE A 89 3.33 -3.79 11.69
C PHE A 89 2.23 -4.47 12.50
N ILE A 90 2.20 -5.82 12.51
CA ILE A 90 1.16 -6.59 13.20
C ILE A 90 1.16 -6.27 14.71
N LYS A 91 2.33 -6.31 15.36
CA LYS A 91 2.47 -5.97 16.79
C LYS A 91 2.00 -4.56 17.12
N ASN A 92 2.25 -3.60 16.23
CA ASN A 92 1.82 -2.23 16.42
C ASN A 92 0.31 -2.11 16.21
N ALA A 93 -0.24 -2.72 15.16
CA ALA A 93 -1.65 -2.73 14.86
C ALA A 93 -2.49 -3.31 16.01
N GLU A 94 -2.03 -4.39 16.64
CA GLU A 94 -2.71 -5.02 17.80
C GLU A 94 -2.76 -4.11 19.05
N ARG A 95 -1.82 -3.18 19.19
CA ARG A 95 -1.69 -2.30 20.37
C ARG A 95 -2.22 -0.90 20.15
N ASP A 96 -2.47 -0.53 18.90
CA ASP A 96 -2.94 0.80 18.51
C ASP A 96 -4.46 0.84 18.58
N GLU A 97 -5.00 1.46 19.64
CA GLU A 97 -6.45 1.58 19.86
C GLU A 97 -7.15 2.24 18.68
N LEU A 98 -6.55 3.26 18.06
CA LEU A 98 -7.14 3.93 16.89
C LEU A 98 -7.19 3.01 15.68
N PHE A 99 -6.20 2.13 15.52
CA PHE A 99 -6.22 1.13 14.46
C PHE A 99 -7.31 0.07 14.69
N GLN A 100 -7.48 -0.37 15.93
CA GLN A 100 -8.52 -1.34 16.31
C GLN A 100 -9.92 -0.74 16.17
N ASP A 101 -10.13 0.51 16.60
CA ASP A 101 -11.38 1.24 16.42
C ASP A 101 -11.72 1.39 14.95
N LYS A 102 -10.72 1.68 14.11
CA LYS A 102 -10.86 1.76 12.65
C LYS A 102 -11.23 0.43 12.01
N LEU A 103 -10.63 -0.70 12.45
CA LEU A 103 -11.05 -2.03 12.02
C LEU A 103 -12.51 -2.29 12.40
N GLY A 104 -12.90 -1.90 13.61
CA GLY A 104 -14.28 -1.93 14.09
C GLY A 104 -15.22 -1.12 13.20
N GLU A 105 -14.94 0.16 12.98
CA GLU A 105 -15.75 1.02 12.11
C GLU A 105 -15.93 0.40 10.71
N VAL A 106 -14.85 -0.04 10.09
CA VAL A 106 -14.89 -0.66 8.75
C VAL A 106 -15.72 -1.93 8.73
N ALA A 107 -15.56 -2.81 9.73
CA ALA A 107 -16.35 -4.02 9.81
C ALA A 107 -17.85 -3.72 10.02
N ASP A 108 -18.23 -2.60 10.65
CA ASP A 108 -19.63 -2.22 10.88
C ASP A 108 -20.25 -1.74 9.58
N LEU A 109 -19.49 -0.92 8.85
CA LEU A 109 -19.87 -0.46 7.53
C LEU A 109 -20.03 -1.64 6.55
N ILE A 110 -19.12 -2.61 6.58
CA ILE A 110 -19.22 -3.84 5.77
C ILE A 110 -20.45 -4.64 6.19
N ALA A 111 -20.69 -4.81 7.49
CA ALA A 111 -21.83 -5.58 7.98
C ALA A 111 -23.17 -5.00 7.52
N GLN A 112 -23.27 -3.67 7.43
CA GLN A 112 -24.44 -2.91 6.98
C GLN A 112 -24.47 -2.62 5.47
N SER A 113 -23.50 -3.12 4.71
CA SER A 113 -23.46 -2.99 3.25
C SER A 113 -24.31 -4.07 2.60
N GLY A 114 -24.93 -3.76 1.46
CA GLY A 114 -25.65 -4.75 0.66
C GLY A 114 -24.70 -5.70 -0.06
N GLN A 115 -23.57 -5.17 -0.53
CA GLN A 115 -22.48 -5.94 -1.12
C GLN A 115 -21.14 -5.23 -1.00
N VAL A 116 -20.07 -6.03 -1.02
CA VAL A 116 -18.67 -5.55 -1.06
C VAL A 116 -18.05 -5.94 -2.39
N ILE A 117 -17.67 -4.95 -3.18
CA ILE A 117 -16.97 -5.14 -4.44
C ILE A 117 -15.47 -4.97 -4.19
N PHE A 118 -14.71 -6.02 -4.47
CA PHE A 118 -13.26 -6.03 -4.36
C PHE A 118 -12.59 -5.73 -5.70
N SER A 119 -11.53 -4.93 -5.65
CA SER A 119 -10.63 -4.71 -6.78
C SER A 119 -9.18 -4.58 -6.31
N GLY A 120 -8.23 -4.79 -7.21
CA GLY A 120 -6.82 -4.57 -6.92
C GLY A 120 -5.94 -4.69 -8.15
N ASP A 121 -4.69 -4.26 -8.03
CA ASP A 121 -3.65 -4.35 -9.04
C ASP A 121 -2.55 -5.35 -8.60
N GLY A 122 -1.76 -5.87 -9.54
CA GLY A 122 -0.65 -6.79 -9.23
C GLY A 122 -1.01 -7.91 -8.25
N GLU A 123 -0.27 -7.99 -7.13
CA GLU A 123 -0.49 -8.94 -6.02
C GLU A 123 -1.84 -8.70 -5.31
N GLY A 124 -2.32 -7.46 -5.30
CA GLY A 124 -3.62 -7.06 -4.77
C GLY A 124 -4.79 -7.77 -5.44
N ARG A 125 -4.68 -8.19 -6.72
CA ARG A 125 -5.71 -9.00 -7.39
C ARG A 125 -5.93 -10.36 -6.73
N SER A 126 -4.85 -11.00 -6.27
CA SER A 126 -4.92 -12.30 -5.60
C SER A 126 -5.43 -12.13 -4.17
N LEU A 127 -5.01 -11.09 -3.48
CA LEU A 127 -5.47 -10.77 -2.13
C LEU A 127 -6.94 -10.31 -2.11
N ALA A 128 -7.40 -9.61 -3.15
CA ALA A 128 -8.80 -9.31 -3.38
C ALA A 128 -9.64 -10.60 -3.45
N GLN A 129 -9.14 -11.62 -4.18
CA GLN A 129 -9.81 -12.93 -4.24
C GLN A 129 -9.88 -13.59 -2.86
N TYR A 130 -8.81 -13.47 -2.08
CA TYR A 130 -8.77 -14.00 -0.72
C TYR A 130 -9.74 -13.27 0.22
N GLY A 131 -9.83 -11.95 0.14
CA GLY A 131 -10.81 -11.14 0.86
C GLY A 131 -12.26 -11.51 0.50
N ILE A 132 -12.54 -11.71 -0.80
CA ILE A 132 -13.83 -12.22 -1.28
C ILE A 132 -14.17 -13.56 -0.61
N TYR A 133 -13.21 -14.50 -0.58
CA TYR A 133 -13.41 -15.79 0.08
C TYR A 133 -13.73 -15.63 1.57
N LEU A 134 -12.95 -14.81 2.29
CA LEU A 134 -13.12 -14.56 3.72
C LEU A 134 -14.44 -13.87 4.06
N PHE A 135 -14.93 -12.97 3.20
CA PHE A 135 -16.15 -12.21 3.48
C PHE A 135 -17.40 -13.04 3.14
N ASN A 136 -17.34 -13.83 2.06
CA ASN A 136 -18.41 -14.78 1.74
C ASN A 136 -18.53 -15.90 2.79
N SER A 137 -17.42 -16.35 3.40
CA SER A 137 -17.46 -17.40 4.43
C SER A 137 -18.17 -16.95 5.72
N VAL A 138 -18.24 -15.64 5.97
CA VAL A 138 -18.97 -15.02 7.08
C VAL A 138 -20.32 -14.42 6.65
N GLY A 139 -20.83 -14.84 5.48
CA GLY A 139 -22.18 -14.52 5.01
C GLY A 139 -22.36 -13.15 4.36
N LYS A 140 -21.27 -12.43 4.02
CA LYS A 140 -21.37 -11.15 3.28
C LYS A 140 -21.27 -11.38 1.78
N ALA A 141 -22.10 -10.69 1.01
CA ALA A 141 -22.08 -10.75 -0.44
C ALA A 141 -20.85 -10.01 -0.99
N ALA A 142 -19.76 -10.74 -1.22
CA ALA A 142 -18.50 -10.19 -1.70
C ALA A 142 -18.21 -10.67 -3.13
N PHE A 143 -17.89 -9.73 -4.02
CA PHE A 143 -17.67 -10.00 -5.45
C PHE A 143 -16.40 -9.34 -5.96
N ARG A 144 -15.85 -9.88 -7.05
CA ARG A 144 -14.79 -9.24 -7.80
C ARG A 144 -15.40 -8.18 -8.73
N CYS A 145 -14.72 -7.05 -8.89
CA CYS A 145 -15.00 -6.14 -9.99
C CYS A 145 -14.60 -6.80 -11.32
N GLU A 146 -15.56 -7.22 -12.13
CA GLU A 146 -15.30 -7.75 -13.49
C GLU A 146 -15.33 -6.62 -14.52
N LYS A 147 -14.30 -6.54 -15.37
CA LYS A 147 -14.23 -5.55 -16.46
C LYS A 147 -14.72 -6.09 -17.81
N GLU A 148 -14.94 -7.39 -17.97
CA GLU A 148 -14.89 -7.98 -19.31
C GLU A 148 -16.17 -7.89 -20.17
N ASN A 149 -17.37 -7.60 -19.67
CA ASN A 149 -18.57 -7.47 -20.53
C ASN A 149 -19.77 -6.67 -19.92
N GLY A 150 -19.52 -5.61 -19.15
CA GLY A 150 -20.54 -4.92 -18.35
C GLY A 150 -20.76 -5.68 -17.03
N THR A 151 -20.62 -5.09 -15.85
CA THR A 151 -21.11 -3.78 -15.41
C THR A 151 -20.08 -3.19 -14.46
N VAL A 152 -19.61 -1.97 -14.71
CA VAL A 152 -18.67 -1.26 -13.80
C VAL A 152 -19.42 -0.51 -12.69
N CYS A 153 -20.74 -0.56 -12.68
CA CYS A 153 -21.55 0.08 -11.67
C CYS A 153 -22.18 -0.97 -10.76
N PRO A 154 -22.10 -0.82 -9.42
CA PRO A 154 -23.12 -1.41 -8.60
C PRO A 154 -24.48 -0.88 -9.08
N GLU A 155 -25.50 -1.73 -9.13
CA GLU A 155 -26.86 -1.24 -9.33
C GLU A 155 -27.14 -0.17 -8.27
N LYS A 156 -27.63 1.02 -8.68
CA LYS A 156 -27.84 2.16 -7.76
C LYS A 156 -28.74 1.82 -6.56
N GLU A 157 -29.52 0.75 -6.67
CA GLU A 157 -30.44 0.27 -5.64
C GLU A 157 -29.72 -0.55 -4.54
N ILE A 158 -28.52 -1.08 -4.82
CA ILE A 158 -27.74 -1.86 -3.86
C ILE A 158 -26.70 -0.95 -3.21
N LYS A 159 -26.81 -0.76 -1.88
CA LYS A 159 -25.81 -0.06 -1.06
C LYS A 159 -24.47 -0.81 -1.13
N SER A 160 -23.64 -0.40 -2.07
CA SER A 160 -22.41 -1.11 -2.41
C SER A 160 -21.20 -0.39 -1.82
N MET A 161 -20.22 -1.19 -1.45
CA MET A 161 -18.93 -0.72 -0.96
C MET A 161 -17.84 -1.16 -1.91
N LEU A 162 -16.89 -0.28 -2.22
CA LEU A 162 -15.70 -0.63 -2.98
C LEU A 162 -14.53 -0.86 -2.02
N PHE A 163 -13.85 -1.98 -2.17
CA PHE A 163 -12.66 -2.35 -1.40
C PHE A 163 -11.47 -2.51 -2.35
N ILE A 164 -10.53 -1.55 -2.33
CA ILE A 164 -9.39 -1.50 -3.26
C ILE A 164 -8.10 -1.94 -2.57
N LEU A 165 -7.36 -2.84 -3.20
CA LEU A 165 -6.03 -3.26 -2.77
C LEU A 165 -5.01 -2.79 -3.82
N SER A 166 -4.30 -1.71 -3.54
CA SER A 166 -3.26 -1.17 -4.43
C SER A 166 -2.06 -0.67 -3.64
N VAL A 167 -0.93 -1.35 -3.79
CA VAL A 167 0.29 -1.07 -3.01
C VAL A 167 0.80 0.34 -3.30
N SER A 168 1.00 0.69 -4.58
CA SER A 168 1.46 2.02 -4.98
C SER A 168 0.38 3.08 -4.80
N GLY A 169 -0.88 2.72 -5.06
CA GLY A 169 -2.01 3.64 -5.03
C GLY A 169 -2.07 4.62 -6.21
N GLU A 170 -1.35 4.33 -7.30
CA GLU A 170 -1.18 5.23 -8.46
C GLU A 170 -1.65 4.61 -9.79
N ASP A 171 -2.22 3.41 -9.79
CA ASP A 171 -2.73 2.76 -11.00
C ASP A 171 -3.96 3.52 -11.55
N GLU A 172 -3.82 4.04 -12.78
CA GLU A 172 -4.85 4.88 -13.42
C GLU A 172 -6.18 4.15 -13.59
N GLU A 173 -6.16 2.83 -13.83
CA GLU A 173 -7.38 2.04 -13.97
C GLU A 173 -8.11 1.91 -12.63
N MET A 174 -7.38 1.71 -11.54
CA MET A 174 -7.94 1.68 -10.18
C MET A 174 -8.48 3.05 -9.75
N VAL A 175 -7.79 4.14 -10.10
CA VAL A 175 -8.25 5.51 -9.85
C VAL A 175 -9.55 5.80 -10.62
N SER A 176 -9.62 5.38 -11.89
CA SER A 176 -10.83 5.53 -12.71
C SER A 176 -12.01 4.75 -12.12
N LEU A 177 -11.77 3.49 -11.71
CA LEU A 177 -12.78 2.67 -11.03
C LEU A 177 -13.26 3.31 -9.73
N LEU A 178 -12.34 3.82 -8.91
CA LEU A 178 -12.66 4.50 -7.67
C LEU A 178 -13.60 5.69 -7.92
N ASN A 179 -13.28 6.54 -8.90
CA ASN A 179 -14.12 7.69 -9.25
C ASN A 179 -15.55 7.27 -9.62
N GLN A 180 -15.71 6.22 -10.43
CA GLN A 180 -17.03 5.71 -10.82
C GLN A 180 -17.86 5.26 -9.61
N TYR A 181 -17.23 4.57 -8.65
CA TYR A 181 -17.92 4.16 -7.42
C TYR A 181 -18.28 5.35 -6.54
N LYS A 182 -17.39 6.35 -6.40
CA LYS A 182 -17.71 7.58 -5.67
C LYS A 182 -18.86 8.37 -6.30
N GLU A 183 -18.91 8.46 -7.62
CA GLU A 183 -20.01 9.11 -8.36
C GLU A 183 -21.36 8.40 -8.13
N SER A 184 -21.34 7.08 -7.89
CA SER A 184 -22.52 6.31 -7.49
C SER A 184 -22.90 6.41 -6.01
N GLY A 185 -22.10 7.12 -5.20
CA GLY A 185 -22.31 7.26 -3.76
C GLY A 185 -21.86 6.05 -2.93
N ALA A 186 -21.05 5.15 -3.52
CA ALA A 186 -20.49 4.01 -2.81
C ALA A 186 -19.42 4.46 -1.81
N PHE A 187 -19.38 3.79 -0.66
CA PHE A 187 -18.31 3.97 0.32
C PHE A 187 -17.05 3.24 -0.15
N VAL A 188 -15.89 3.88 -0.09
CA VAL A 188 -14.63 3.36 -0.60
C VAL A 188 -13.66 3.11 0.55
N ILE A 189 -13.21 1.86 0.66
CA ILE A 189 -12.10 1.44 1.51
C ILE A 189 -10.90 1.10 0.63
N SER A 190 -9.70 1.47 1.06
CA SER A 190 -8.47 1.01 0.43
C SER A 190 -7.45 0.44 1.42
N ILE A 191 -6.60 -0.44 0.91
CA ILE A 191 -5.35 -0.85 1.54
C ILE A 191 -4.22 -0.47 0.61
N THR A 192 -3.31 0.37 1.09
CA THR A 192 -2.19 0.94 0.33
C THR A 192 -0.89 0.84 1.10
N ASN A 193 0.26 1.08 0.45
CA ASN A 193 1.53 1.14 1.17
C ASN A 193 1.69 2.44 1.97
N THR A 194 1.09 3.54 1.51
CA THR A 194 1.20 4.85 2.15
C THR A 194 -0.08 5.65 1.99
N GLU A 195 -0.44 6.41 3.01
CA GLU A 195 -1.61 7.30 2.97
C GLU A 195 -1.41 8.50 2.03
N GLN A 196 -0.18 8.69 1.53
CA GLN A 196 0.18 9.83 0.70
C GLN A 196 -0.12 9.64 -0.79
N CYS A 197 -0.50 8.43 -1.21
CA CYS A 197 -0.85 8.13 -2.60
C CYS A 197 -2.25 8.61 -2.98
N LEU A 198 -2.53 8.63 -4.28
CA LEU A 198 -3.79 9.13 -4.82
C LEU A 198 -5.01 8.31 -4.34
N ILE A 199 -4.96 6.98 -4.46
CA ILE A 199 -6.08 6.11 -4.03
C ILE A 199 -6.39 6.28 -2.54
N ALA A 200 -5.39 6.36 -1.68
CA ALA A 200 -5.60 6.55 -0.24
C ALA A 200 -6.33 7.87 0.06
N LYS A 201 -5.94 8.97 -0.60
CA LYS A 201 -6.55 10.30 -0.43
C LYS A 201 -7.98 10.39 -0.98
N MET A 202 -8.30 9.57 -1.97
CA MET A 202 -9.63 9.54 -2.57
C MET A 202 -10.60 8.60 -1.83
N SER A 203 -10.08 7.64 -1.07
CA SER A 203 -10.87 6.69 -0.29
C SER A 203 -11.50 7.35 0.93
N ASP A 204 -12.64 6.84 1.38
CA ASP A 204 -13.28 7.29 2.62
C ASP A 204 -12.51 6.77 3.84
N ILE A 205 -12.03 5.52 3.77
CA ILE A 205 -11.13 4.92 4.77
C ILE A 205 -9.97 4.22 4.07
N ASN A 206 -8.73 4.47 4.52
CA ASN A 206 -7.53 3.82 3.99
C ASN A 206 -6.69 3.16 5.09
N PHE A 207 -6.25 1.91 4.90
CA PHE A 207 -5.23 1.27 5.73
C PHE A 207 -3.86 1.36 5.06
N SER A 208 -2.87 1.93 5.75
CA SER A 208 -1.51 2.07 5.22
C SER A 208 -0.52 1.11 5.87
N CYS A 209 0.14 0.32 5.03
CA CYS A 209 1.01 -0.77 5.48
C CYS A 209 2.45 -0.34 5.75
N TYR A 210 2.96 0.68 5.07
CA TYR A 210 4.35 1.20 5.18
C TYR A 210 5.42 0.11 5.10
N MET A 211 5.22 -0.88 4.24
CA MET A 211 6.14 -1.98 4.03
C MET A 211 7.35 -1.53 3.20
N PRO A 212 8.58 -1.77 3.69
CA PRO A 212 9.77 -1.63 2.87
C PRO A 212 9.68 -2.50 1.64
N GLU A 213 9.84 -1.88 0.50
CA GLU A 213 9.87 -2.57 -0.77
C GLU A 213 11.30 -2.94 -1.15
N THR A 214 11.39 -4.02 -1.91
CA THR A 214 12.64 -4.57 -2.41
C THR A 214 12.62 -4.58 -3.92
N TYR A 215 13.71 -4.11 -4.52
CA TYR A 215 13.89 -4.12 -5.95
C TYR A 215 14.61 -5.41 -6.38
N GLY A 216 13.91 -6.26 -7.13
CA GLY A 216 14.45 -7.50 -7.66
C GLY A 216 15.23 -7.25 -8.95
N LYS A 217 16.55 -7.02 -8.87
CA LYS A 217 17.46 -6.72 -10.00
C LYS A 217 17.16 -7.50 -11.29
N ASN A 218 17.01 -8.83 -11.21
CA ASN A 218 16.82 -9.68 -12.40
C ASN A 218 15.42 -9.55 -13.04
N THR A 219 14.44 -9.10 -12.27
CA THR A 219 13.03 -9.00 -12.70
C THR A 219 12.58 -7.56 -12.91
N GLY A 220 13.33 -6.59 -12.41
CA GLY A 220 12.89 -5.20 -12.26
C GLY A 220 11.68 -5.01 -11.34
N SER A 221 11.20 -6.06 -10.66
CA SER A 221 9.99 -5.99 -9.85
C SER A 221 10.26 -5.36 -8.48
N VAL A 222 9.31 -4.54 -8.03
CA VAL A 222 9.29 -3.95 -6.69
C VAL A 222 8.28 -4.75 -5.86
N ARG A 223 8.71 -5.30 -4.73
CA ARG A 223 7.86 -6.11 -3.85
C ARG A 223 8.05 -5.77 -2.39
N GLY A 224 6.94 -5.64 -1.66
CA GLY A 224 6.89 -5.56 -0.21
C GLY A 224 6.23 -6.80 0.40
N SER A 225 6.24 -6.91 1.72
CA SER A 225 5.45 -7.95 2.39
C SER A 225 3.96 -7.70 2.23
N GLN A 226 3.18 -8.73 1.93
CA GLN A 226 1.72 -8.68 1.91
C GLN A 226 1.08 -9.19 3.21
N LEU A 227 1.88 -9.56 4.21
CA LEU A 227 1.37 -10.01 5.51
C LEU A 227 0.46 -8.97 6.20
N PRO A 228 0.76 -7.64 6.16
CA PRO A 228 -0.17 -6.62 6.68
C PRO A 228 -1.56 -6.67 6.02
N VAL A 229 -1.60 -6.87 4.71
CA VAL A 229 -2.87 -6.93 3.95
C VAL A 229 -3.67 -8.15 4.38
N ILE A 230 -3.02 -9.31 4.50
CA ILE A 230 -3.64 -10.54 5.01
C ILE A 230 -4.18 -10.32 6.42
N TYR A 231 -3.36 -9.76 7.32
CA TYR A 231 -3.77 -9.45 8.69
C TYR A 231 -5.02 -8.56 8.74
N ILE A 232 -5.09 -7.50 7.92
CA ILE A 232 -6.26 -6.61 7.86
C ILE A 232 -7.49 -7.38 7.38
N LEU A 233 -7.38 -8.15 6.29
CA LEU A 233 -8.51 -8.91 5.73
C LEU A 233 -9.03 -9.97 6.72
N GLU A 234 -8.13 -10.72 7.36
CA GLU A 234 -8.50 -11.73 8.38
C GLU A 234 -9.12 -11.07 9.62
N SER A 235 -8.56 -9.95 10.09
CA SER A 235 -9.11 -9.21 11.23
C SER A 235 -10.51 -8.68 10.95
N LEU A 236 -10.73 -8.09 9.76
CA LEU A 236 -12.05 -7.63 9.35
C LEU A 236 -13.04 -8.79 9.28
N SER A 237 -12.68 -9.89 8.61
CA SER A 237 -13.54 -11.09 8.53
C SER A 237 -13.89 -11.64 9.92
N ALA A 238 -12.91 -11.73 10.82
CA ALA A 238 -13.12 -12.17 12.19
C ALA A 238 -14.08 -11.24 12.94
N ILE A 239 -13.91 -9.93 12.88
CA ILE A 239 -14.81 -8.96 13.54
C ILE A 239 -16.23 -9.03 12.95
N ILE A 240 -16.35 -9.12 11.62
CA ILE A 240 -17.64 -9.25 10.93
C ILE A 240 -18.38 -10.52 11.38
N SER A 241 -17.67 -11.63 11.64
CA SER A 241 -18.30 -12.88 12.09
C SER A 241 -19.06 -12.76 13.41
N PHE A 242 -18.78 -11.72 14.21
CA PHE A 242 -19.49 -11.42 15.45
C PHE A 242 -20.58 -10.34 15.29
N ARG A 243 -20.84 -9.89 14.07
CA ARG A 243 -21.80 -8.81 13.76
C ARG A 243 -22.89 -9.33 12.85
N GLU A 244 -24.05 -9.59 13.47
CA GLU A 244 -25.28 -10.00 12.79
C GLU A 244 -25.84 -8.89 11.88
#